data_AF-A0A6B0YAD3-F1
#
_entry.id   AF-A0A6B0YAD3-F1
#
_cell.length_a   1.000
_cell.length_b   1.000
_cell.length_c   1.000
_cell.angle_alpha   90.00
_cell.angle_beta   90.00
_cell.angle_gamma   90.00
#
_symmetry.space_group_name_H-M   'P 1'
#
loop_
_entity.id
_entity.type
_entity.pdbx_description
1 polymer ?
#
loop_
_entity_poly.entity_id
_entity_poly.type
_entity_poly.pdbx_seq_one_letter_code
_entity_poly.pdbx_strand_id
1 'polypeptide(L)'
;MLSAGKGFSGETAEGWPHYGGSLGGDRYVAPSGITPESVERLARAWVYRTGDATDGRGEPSKFRATPILVGGKLIASTGFNRVFAVDAATGTELWTFDPKVDRPDRFSEPFTSRGVSAWQGAAADTGPCRARVFLGTLDARLFALDADTGVPCADFGEDGVVDLSAGIPRYYKHDYSVTSPTTVVGDLVIVGSAVGDNGAADLAPGVVRAFDVRDGSLVWAWDPVPRSEDHPGADSWAKVRDNRTGGANVWSVMSADPARDLVFLPTTWGSMAFDHGSRIGYLGVARLPTLVKLIPREQFRAAAREGRLNGKSAQHTAQDGTPYGMARTELVHNDLPCLEDAWSTLVAVDLDEGKVLWERPVGIYRSGGPMVTEGGVVFLPTTSDRKIRAFHGVDGNELWSAALPAGVHSTPMGYRHDGTDYVVVTAGGSLAAGRGRGDYVIAFRLETDAASDASL
;
A
#
# COMPACT_ATOMS: atom_id res chain seq x y z
N MET A 1 4.05 -15.68 -22.86
CA MET A 1 4.61 -14.45 -23.44
C MET A 1 3.69 -13.34 -23.03
N LEU A 2 4.07 -12.54 -22.01
CA LEU A 2 3.36 -11.30 -21.73
C LEU A 2 3.72 -10.37 -22.89
N SER A 3 2.87 -10.36 -23.91
CA SER A 3 2.96 -9.36 -24.97
C SER A 3 2.95 -7.99 -24.30
N ALA A 4 3.83 -7.09 -24.75
CA ALA A 4 3.89 -5.69 -24.34
C ALA A 4 2.60 -4.97 -24.74
N GLY A 5 1.50 -5.24 -24.03
CA GLY A 5 0.42 -4.29 -23.92
C GLY A 5 1.00 -3.03 -23.29
N LYS A 6 0.58 -1.87 -23.80
CA LYS A 6 0.96 -0.57 -23.25
C LYS A 6 0.28 -0.38 -21.89
N GLY A 7 0.66 -1.17 -20.88
CA GLY A 7 0.44 -0.75 -19.50
C GLY A 7 1.13 0.59 -19.35
N PHE A 8 0.38 1.65 -18.99
CA PHE A 8 0.76 3.06 -18.98
C PHE A 8 2.25 3.29 -19.34
N SER A 9 2.57 3.21 -20.64
CA SER A 9 3.93 3.46 -21.13
C SER A 9 4.18 4.97 -21.25
N GLY A 10 3.47 5.75 -20.44
CA GLY A 10 3.81 7.13 -20.19
C GLY A 10 5.02 7.10 -19.29
N GLU A 11 6.20 7.19 -19.90
CA GLU A 11 7.37 7.80 -19.29
C GLU A 11 6.90 8.89 -18.31
N THR A 12 7.19 8.66 -17.04
CA THR A 12 7.64 9.55 -15.95
C THR A 12 7.64 11.09 -16.09
N ALA A 13 7.28 11.69 -17.22
CA ALA A 13 7.38 13.12 -17.44
C ALA A 13 6.29 13.95 -16.73
N GLU A 14 5.10 13.40 -16.40
CA GLU A 14 4.06 14.23 -15.75
C GLU A 14 3.24 13.54 -14.64
N GLY A 15 3.38 12.22 -14.37
CA GLY A 15 2.39 11.54 -13.51
C GLY A 15 2.86 10.41 -12.61
N TRP A 16 1.88 9.81 -11.92
CA TRP A 16 2.02 8.69 -10.98
C TRP A 16 0.99 7.58 -11.29
N PRO A 17 1.11 6.89 -12.44
CA PRO A 17 0.08 5.94 -12.91
C PRO A 17 -0.01 4.64 -12.11
N HIS A 18 1.02 4.31 -11.32
CA HIS A 18 1.09 3.11 -10.49
C HIS A 18 1.29 3.45 -9.02
N TYR A 19 0.97 2.52 -8.11
CA TYR A 19 1.14 2.72 -6.66
C TYR A 19 2.52 3.29 -6.28
N GLY A 20 3.59 2.76 -6.90
CA GLY A 20 4.97 3.18 -6.66
C GLY A 20 5.51 4.17 -7.70
N GLY A 21 4.65 4.94 -8.39
CA GLY A 21 5.05 5.84 -9.47
C GLY A 21 5.18 5.11 -10.80
N SER A 22 6.05 4.10 -10.84
CA SER A 22 6.24 3.21 -11.99
C SER A 22 5.86 1.75 -11.70
N LEU A 23 5.84 0.90 -12.74
CA LEU A 23 5.73 -0.56 -12.57
C LEU A 23 6.90 -1.17 -11.79
N GLY A 24 8.09 -0.53 -11.85
CA GLY A 24 9.25 -0.93 -11.05
C GLY A 24 9.11 -0.57 -9.57
N GLY A 25 8.28 0.42 -9.25
CA GLY A 25 8.02 0.87 -7.87
C GLY A 25 9.12 1.77 -7.30
N ASP A 26 9.78 2.54 -8.16
CA ASP A 26 10.88 3.46 -7.82
C ASP A 26 10.48 4.58 -6.85
N ARG A 27 9.23 5.06 -6.92
CA ARG A 27 8.68 6.19 -6.16
C ARG A 27 9.47 7.46 -6.46
N TYR A 28 9.79 7.66 -7.73
CA TYR A 28 10.57 8.77 -8.26
C TYR A 28 9.74 9.71 -9.15
N VAL A 29 10.03 11.01 -9.14
CA VAL A 29 9.29 12.04 -9.92
C VAL A 29 10.27 12.82 -10.82
N ALA A 30 10.10 12.75 -12.14
CA ALA A 30 11.12 13.10 -13.15
C ALA A 30 10.74 14.26 -14.12
N PRO A 31 9.83 15.15 -13.72
CA PRO A 31 10.30 16.51 -13.54
C PRO A 31 9.68 17.16 -12.32
N SER A 32 10.54 17.72 -11.48
CA SER A 32 10.14 18.41 -10.27
C SER A 32 10.91 19.72 -10.13
N GLY A 33 10.19 20.84 -10.10
CA GLY A 33 10.71 22.14 -9.68
C GLY A 33 10.90 22.24 -8.15
N ILE A 34 10.57 21.17 -7.41
CA ILE A 34 10.87 21.04 -5.99
C ILE A 34 12.32 20.55 -5.86
N THR A 35 13.18 21.45 -5.39
CA THR A 35 14.63 21.26 -5.17
C THR A 35 14.96 21.69 -3.74
N PRO A 36 16.19 21.43 -3.24
CA PRO A 36 16.62 21.93 -1.94
C PRO A 36 16.45 23.44 -1.75
N GLU A 37 16.57 24.21 -2.82
CA GLU A 37 16.44 25.67 -2.79
C GLU A 37 14.98 26.15 -2.81
N SER A 38 14.06 25.35 -3.35
CA SER A 38 12.65 25.76 -3.49
C SER A 38 11.72 25.14 -2.46
N VAL A 39 12.10 24.02 -1.84
CA VAL A 39 11.24 23.21 -0.97
C VAL A 39 10.67 23.97 0.23
N GLU A 40 11.36 25.01 0.72
CA GLU A 40 10.89 25.84 1.82
C GLU A 40 9.59 26.61 1.50
N ARG A 41 9.28 26.82 0.21
CA ARG A 41 8.05 27.46 -0.27
C ARG A 41 6.88 26.49 -0.46
N LEU A 42 7.02 25.24 -0.05
CA LEU A 42 5.90 24.30 -0.10
C LEU A 42 4.81 24.71 0.88
N ALA A 43 3.60 24.90 0.33
CA ALA A 43 2.40 25.15 1.10
C ALA A 43 1.29 24.17 0.69
N ARG A 44 0.31 24.04 1.58
CA ARG A 44 -0.86 23.18 1.35
C ARG A 44 -1.72 23.75 0.23
N ALA A 45 -1.85 23.01 -0.86
CA ALA A 45 -2.67 23.38 -2.01
C ALA A 45 -4.16 23.13 -1.76
N TRP A 46 -4.49 21.92 -1.32
CA TRP A 46 -5.86 21.50 -1.06
C TRP A 46 -5.92 20.32 -0.08
N VAL A 47 -7.12 20.07 0.45
CA VAL A 47 -7.41 18.93 1.33
C VAL A 47 -8.73 18.30 0.90
N TYR A 48 -8.72 17.00 0.66
CA TYR A 48 -9.92 16.19 0.51
C TYR A 48 -10.09 15.30 1.75
N ARG A 49 -11.33 15.16 2.22
CA ARG A 49 -11.67 14.23 3.29
C ARG A 49 -12.61 13.18 2.73
N THR A 50 -12.21 11.92 2.84
CA THR A 50 -13.03 10.83 2.34
C THR A 50 -14.32 10.69 3.17
N GLY A 51 -14.33 11.02 4.45
CA GLY A 51 -15.45 10.71 5.35
C GLY A 51 -15.39 9.28 5.92
N ASP A 52 -14.42 8.46 5.47
CA ASP A 52 -14.22 7.07 5.90
C ASP A 52 -13.19 6.97 7.02
N ALA A 53 -13.25 7.85 8.03
CA ALA A 53 -12.36 7.77 9.20
C ALA A 53 -12.73 6.61 10.15
N THR A 54 -14.00 6.19 10.15
CA THR A 54 -14.55 5.13 11.00
C THR A 54 -15.70 4.42 10.31
N ASP A 55 -15.97 3.18 10.72
CA ASP A 55 -17.09 2.37 10.25
C ASP A 55 -18.45 2.83 10.80
N GLY A 56 -18.47 3.85 11.66
CA GLY A 56 -19.66 4.35 12.35
C GLY A 56 -19.95 3.65 13.68
N ARG A 57 -19.22 2.57 14.02
CA ARG A 57 -19.32 1.82 15.30
C ARG A 57 -18.13 2.06 16.21
N GLY A 58 -17.10 2.74 15.71
CA GLY A 58 -15.92 3.14 16.47
C GLY A 58 -14.63 2.47 16.01
N GLU A 59 -14.70 1.54 15.07
CA GLU A 59 -13.52 0.94 14.47
C GLU A 59 -12.89 1.94 13.46
N PRO A 60 -11.57 2.20 13.55
CA PRO A 60 -10.89 3.10 12.65
C PRO A 60 -10.66 2.44 11.28
N SER A 61 -10.77 3.23 10.23
CA SER A 61 -10.30 2.85 8.89
C SER A 61 -8.77 2.78 8.87
N LYS A 62 -8.21 1.78 8.19
CA LYS A 62 -6.77 1.74 7.90
C LYS A 62 -6.54 2.26 6.48
N PHE A 63 -6.74 3.57 6.31
CA PHE A 63 -6.50 4.26 5.05
C PHE A 63 -4.99 4.35 4.78
N ARG A 64 -4.49 3.46 3.91
CA ARG A 64 -3.07 3.34 3.56
C ARG A 64 -2.82 3.51 2.07
N ALA A 65 -3.78 4.10 1.36
CA ALA A 65 -3.69 4.21 -0.08
C ALA A 65 -2.71 5.28 -0.53
N THR A 66 -1.91 4.95 -1.53
CA THR A 66 -1.22 5.94 -2.35
C THR A 66 -2.08 6.16 -3.59
N PRO A 67 -2.63 7.38 -3.81
CA PRO A 67 -3.41 7.65 -5.01
C PRO A 67 -2.59 7.45 -6.29
N ILE A 68 -3.28 7.13 -7.38
CA ILE A 68 -2.72 7.12 -8.73
C ILE A 68 -3.27 8.30 -9.53
N LEU A 69 -2.47 8.85 -10.45
CA LEU A 69 -2.90 9.88 -11.38
C LEU A 69 -3.36 9.25 -12.70
N VAL A 70 -4.63 9.45 -13.04
CA VAL A 70 -5.24 8.93 -14.29
C VAL A 70 -6.09 10.03 -14.93
N GLY A 71 -5.64 10.55 -16.08
CA GLY A 71 -6.38 11.54 -16.87
C GLY A 71 -6.82 12.76 -16.04
N GLY A 72 -5.88 13.38 -15.33
CA GLY A 72 -6.13 14.57 -14.47
C GLY A 72 -6.80 14.29 -13.13
N LYS A 73 -7.02 13.02 -12.78
CA LYS A 73 -7.74 12.61 -11.56
C LYS A 73 -6.82 11.84 -10.63
N LEU A 74 -6.87 12.16 -9.34
CA LEU A 74 -6.27 11.32 -8.30
C LEU A 74 -7.30 10.31 -7.83
N ILE A 75 -6.99 9.03 -7.98
CA ILE A 75 -7.90 7.92 -7.69
C ILE A 75 -7.29 7.04 -6.60
N ALA A 76 -8.07 6.74 -5.55
CA ALA A 76 -7.65 5.89 -4.45
C ALA A 76 -8.83 5.16 -3.80
N SER A 77 -8.53 4.14 -2.99
CA SER A 77 -9.49 3.41 -2.17
C SER A 77 -9.34 3.72 -0.69
N THR A 78 -10.45 3.74 0.04
CA THR A 78 -10.47 3.86 1.50
C THR A 78 -10.26 2.49 2.16
N GLY A 79 -10.06 2.48 3.48
CA GLY A 79 -9.98 1.23 4.25
C GLY A 79 -11.24 0.35 4.16
N PHE A 80 -12.39 0.93 3.80
CA PHE A 80 -13.65 0.20 3.56
C PHE A 80 -13.84 -0.21 2.09
N ASN A 81 -12.79 -0.10 1.27
CA ASN A 81 -12.78 -0.33 -0.17
C ASN A 81 -13.68 0.60 -1.00
N ARG A 82 -14.18 1.72 -0.45
CA ARG A 82 -14.80 2.75 -1.29
C ARG A 82 -13.73 3.39 -2.17
N VAL A 83 -13.99 3.52 -3.47
CA VAL A 83 -13.10 4.21 -4.41
C VAL A 83 -13.60 5.64 -4.58
N PHE A 84 -12.70 6.59 -4.63
CA PHE A 84 -12.99 7.98 -4.96
C PHE A 84 -12.03 8.45 -6.05
N ALA A 85 -12.52 9.38 -6.87
CA ALA A 85 -11.68 10.21 -7.73
C ALA A 85 -11.88 11.67 -7.37
N VAL A 86 -10.76 12.39 -7.23
CA VAL A 86 -10.75 13.84 -7.09
C VAL A 86 -10.01 14.47 -8.26
N ASP A 87 -10.41 15.68 -8.63
CA ASP A 87 -9.66 16.53 -9.53
C ASP A 87 -8.26 16.80 -8.95
N ALA A 88 -7.21 16.58 -9.74
CA ALA A 88 -5.84 16.68 -9.25
C ALA A 88 -5.48 18.12 -8.83
N ALA A 89 -5.92 19.13 -9.58
CA ALA A 89 -5.60 20.52 -9.28
C ALA A 89 -6.25 21.04 -8.00
N THR A 90 -7.50 20.62 -7.73
CA THR A 90 -8.38 21.25 -6.71
C THR A 90 -8.72 20.34 -5.54
N GLY A 91 -8.58 19.02 -5.67
CA GLY A 91 -9.06 18.05 -4.68
C GLY A 91 -10.59 17.93 -4.64
N THR A 92 -11.31 18.48 -5.62
CA THR A 92 -12.78 18.38 -5.72
C THR A 92 -13.18 16.95 -6.07
N GLU A 93 -14.14 16.38 -5.34
CA GLU A 93 -14.69 15.06 -5.65
C GLU A 93 -15.40 15.05 -7.01
N LEU A 94 -15.01 14.09 -7.85
CA LEU A 94 -15.59 13.89 -9.18
C LEU A 94 -16.59 12.74 -9.18
N TRP A 95 -16.22 11.63 -8.55
CA TRP A 95 -17.09 10.48 -8.37
C TRP A 95 -16.62 9.61 -7.21
N THR A 96 -17.55 8.80 -6.69
CA THR A 96 -17.25 7.75 -5.71
C THR A 96 -17.98 6.45 -6.09
N PHE A 97 -17.39 5.33 -5.70
CA PHE A 97 -17.95 3.99 -5.86
C PHE A 97 -17.82 3.21 -4.56
N ASP A 98 -18.93 2.68 -4.06
CA ASP A 98 -18.96 1.84 -2.86
C ASP A 98 -19.31 0.40 -3.23
N PRO A 99 -18.35 -0.55 -3.14
CA PRO A 99 -18.58 -1.97 -3.46
C PRO A 99 -19.47 -2.69 -2.44
N LYS A 100 -19.91 -2.02 -1.36
CA LYS A 100 -20.73 -2.60 -0.29
C LYS A 100 -20.09 -3.84 0.32
N VAL A 101 -18.79 -3.74 0.66
CA VAL A 101 -18.06 -4.84 1.31
C VAL A 101 -18.81 -5.30 2.56
N ASP A 102 -18.98 -6.61 2.68
CA ASP A 102 -19.53 -7.23 3.88
C ASP A 102 -18.53 -7.07 5.04
N ARG A 103 -18.96 -6.42 6.13
CA ARG A 103 -18.13 -6.02 7.27
C ARG A 103 -18.55 -6.78 8.54
N PRO A 104 -18.15 -8.06 8.69
CA PRO A 104 -18.39 -8.82 9.91
C PRO A 104 -17.47 -8.34 11.04
N ASP A 105 -17.66 -8.91 12.22
CA ASP A 105 -16.84 -8.62 13.41
C ASP A 105 -15.39 -9.15 13.31
N ARG A 106 -15.05 -9.97 12.30
CA ARG A 106 -13.72 -10.57 12.15
C ARG A 106 -13.23 -10.59 10.69
N PHE A 107 -12.12 -9.92 10.44
CA PHE A 107 -11.27 -10.06 9.26
C PHE A 107 -9.87 -10.52 9.69
N SER A 108 -9.15 -11.20 8.80
CA SER A 108 -7.70 -11.40 8.98
C SER A 108 -6.94 -10.07 8.98
N GLU A 109 -7.32 -9.16 8.09
CA GLU A 109 -6.79 -7.79 7.99
C GLU A 109 -7.94 -6.75 7.90
N PRO A 110 -8.51 -6.32 9.04
CA PRO A 110 -9.70 -5.46 9.03
C PRO A 110 -9.40 -4.08 8.46
N PHE A 111 -10.27 -3.62 7.56
CA PHE A 111 -10.37 -2.25 7.06
C PHE A 111 -9.08 -1.68 6.44
N THR A 112 -8.25 -2.53 5.83
CA THR A 112 -7.00 -2.13 5.15
C THR A 112 -7.20 -2.02 3.64
N SER A 113 -6.79 -0.89 3.06
CA SER A 113 -6.56 -0.78 1.62
C SER A 113 -5.34 0.11 1.32
N ARG A 114 -4.49 -0.34 0.38
CA ARG A 114 -3.31 0.41 -0.11
C ARG A 114 -3.53 1.07 -1.48
N GLY A 115 -4.72 0.99 -2.05
CA GLY A 115 -5.07 1.71 -3.28
C GLY A 115 -5.65 0.84 -4.36
N VAL A 116 -5.65 1.41 -5.56
CA VAL A 116 -6.17 0.85 -6.81
C VAL A 116 -5.05 0.79 -7.86
N SER A 117 -5.29 0.14 -8.98
CA SER A 117 -4.44 0.23 -10.17
C SER A 117 -5.27 0.61 -11.38
N ALA A 118 -4.63 1.12 -12.44
CA ALA A 118 -5.33 1.48 -13.67
C ALA A 118 -4.79 0.75 -14.89
N TRP A 119 -5.64 0.63 -15.90
CA TRP A 119 -5.33 0.21 -17.26
C TRP A 119 -5.88 1.24 -18.23
N GLN A 120 -5.16 1.46 -19.33
CA GLN A 120 -5.56 2.33 -20.41
C GLN A 120 -5.51 1.51 -21.71
N GLY A 121 -6.63 1.51 -22.43
CA GLY A 121 -6.75 0.89 -23.74
C GLY A 121 -5.96 1.64 -24.82
N ALA A 122 -6.10 1.16 -26.05
CA ALA A 122 -5.47 1.82 -27.20
C ALA A 122 -6.00 3.24 -27.36
N ALA A 123 -5.20 4.14 -27.93
CA ALA A 123 -5.61 5.53 -28.17
C ALA A 123 -6.85 5.65 -29.09
N ALA A 124 -7.11 4.62 -29.90
CA ALA A 124 -8.29 4.54 -30.76
C ALA A 124 -9.54 4.06 -30.02
N ASP A 125 -9.41 3.51 -28.82
CA ASP A 125 -10.53 3.01 -28.03
C ASP A 125 -11.36 4.20 -27.54
N THR A 126 -12.64 4.21 -27.91
CA THR A 126 -13.61 5.23 -27.51
C THR A 126 -14.77 4.61 -26.75
N GLY A 127 -15.36 5.36 -25.82
CA GLY A 127 -16.51 4.91 -25.05
C GLY A 127 -16.19 4.50 -23.61
N PRO A 128 -17.17 3.90 -22.92
CA PRO A 128 -17.01 3.42 -21.55
C PRO A 128 -15.90 2.38 -21.45
N CYS A 129 -15.23 2.32 -20.30
CA CYS A 129 -14.24 1.30 -19.95
C CYS A 129 -13.04 1.21 -20.89
N ARG A 130 -12.80 2.25 -21.71
CA ARG A 130 -11.53 2.46 -22.44
C ARG A 130 -10.35 2.66 -21.49
N ALA A 131 -10.63 3.19 -20.30
CA ALA A 131 -9.71 3.31 -19.19
C ALA A 131 -10.39 2.68 -17.98
N ARG A 132 -9.68 1.81 -17.27
CA ARG A 132 -10.23 1.01 -16.18
C ARG A 132 -9.45 1.23 -14.90
N VAL A 133 -10.15 1.23 -13.78
CA VAL A 133 -9.60 1.20 -12.43
C VAL A 133 -9.94 -0.13 -11.81
N PHE A 134 -8.94 -0.85 -11.30
CA PHE A 134 -9.11 -2.13 -10.64
C PHE A 134 -9.03 -1.99 -9.12
N LEU A 135 -9.97 -2.63 -8.44
CA LEU A 135 -10.05 -2.69 -6.99
C LEU A 135 -10.20 -4.16 -6.56
N GLY A 136 -9.23 -4.63 -5.78
CA GLY A 136 -9.41 -5.82 -4.96
C GLY A 136 -10.04 -5.47 -3.61
N THR A 137 -11.01 -6.25 -3.16
CA THR A 137 -11.74 -6.00 -1.92
C THR A 137 -11.38 -6.96 -0.79
N LEU A 138 -11.73 -6.56 0.44
CA LEU A 138 -11.58 -7.38 1.65
C LEU A 138 -12.46 -8.63 1.66
N ASP A 139 -13.51 -8.68 0.85
CA ASP A 139 -14.41 -9.83 0.68
C ASP A 139 -14.14 -10.63 -0.60
N ALA A 140 -12.91 -10.57 -1.12
CA ALA A 140 -12.42 -11.39 -2.24
C ALA A 140 -13.17 -11.15 -3.56
N ARG A 141 -13.38 -9.89 -3.92
CA ARG A 141 -13.85 -9.48 -5.26
C ARG A 141 -12.79 -8.66 -5.97
N LEU A 142 -12.72 -8.80 -7.29
CA LEU A 142 -11.97 -7.91 -8.16
C LEU A 142 -12.97 -7.13 -9.02
N PHE A 143 -13.00 -5.81 -8.84
CA PHE A 143 -13.81 -4.91 -9.65
C PHE A 143 -12.99 -4.30 -10.78
N ALA A 144 -13.64 -4.07 -11.93
CA ALA A 144 -13.19 -3.14 -12.94
C ALA A 144 -14.19 -1.98 -13.04
N LEU A 145 -13.71 -0.75 -12.85
CA LEU A 145 -14.51 0.48 -12.92
C LEU A 145 -14.06 1.33 -14.10
N ASP A 146 -14.97 1.99 -14.77
CA ASP A 146 -14.64 3.03 -15.74
C ASP A 146 -13.91 4.18 -15.02
N ALA A 147 -12.72 4.56 -15.51
CA ALA A 147 -11.87 5.53 -14.83
C ALA A 147 -12.44 6.95 -14.80
N ASP A 148 -13.36 7.29 -15.71
CA ASP A 148 -13.95 8.63 -15.80
C ASP A 148 -15.22 8.78 -14.95
N THR A 149 -15.95 7.69 -14.75
CA THR A 149 -17.28 7.71 -14.12
C THR A 149 -17.38 6.92 -12.81
N GLY A 150 -16.46 6.00 -12.57
CA GLY A 150 -16.51 5.07 -11.42
C GLY A 150 -17.56 3.97 -11.56
N VAL A 151 -18.26 3.88 -12.70
CA VAL A 151 -19.28 2.85 -12.95
C VAL A 151 -18.61 1.51 -13.26
N PRO A 152 -19.07 0.37 -12.69
CA PRO A 152 -18.55 -0.94 -13.05
C PRO A 152 -18.63 -1.25 -14.53
N CYS A 153 -17.56 -1.81 -15.07
CA CYS A 153 -17.47 -2.24 -16.47
C CYS A 153 -18.22 -3.54 -16.67
N ALA A 154 -19.46 -3.47 -17.16
CA ALA A 154 -20.34 -4.65 -17.29
C ALA A 154 -19.78 -5.80 -18.13
N ASP A 155 -18.77 -5.53 -18.96
CA ASP A 155 -18.07 -6.53 -19.78
C ASP A 155 -16.95 -7.29 -19.04
N PHE A 156 -16.66 -6.95 -17.78
CA PHE A 156 -15.64 -7.59 -16.97
C PHE A 156 -16.25 -8.56 -15.95
N GLY A 157 -15.92 -9.85 -16.05
CA GLY A 157 -16.46 -10.89 -15.17
C GLY A 157 -18.00 -10.95 -15.24
N GLU A 158 -18.64 -10.98 -14.07
CA GLU A 158 -20.08 -10.86 -13.93
C GLU A 158 -20.42 -9.43 -13.48
N ASP A 159 -20.98 -8.63 -14.39
CA ASP A 159 -21.41 -7.23 -14.16
C ASP A 159 -20.32 -6.33 -13.54
N GLY A 160 -19.07 -6.47 -14.01
CA GLY A 160 -17.92 -5.69 -13.55
C GLY A 160 -17.13 -6.32 -12.41
N VAL A 161 -17.43 -7.58 -12.05
CA VAL A 161 -16.86 -8.25 -10.89
C VAL A 161 -16.36 -9.66 -11.21
N VAL A 162 -15.15 -9.97 -10.76
CA VAL A 162 -14.63 -11.34 -10.68
C VAL A 162 -14.65 -11.80 -9.21
N ASP A 163 -15.25 -12.96 -8.95
CA ASP A 163 -15.20 -13.64 -7.65
C ASP A 163 -13.82 -14.29 -7.45
N LEU A 164 -13.02 -13.73 -6.54
CA LEU A 164 -11.70 -14.25 -6.22
C LEU A 164 -11.77 -15.44 -5.26
N SER A 165 -12.91 -15.76 -4.66
CA SER A 165 -13.05 -16.99 -3.86
C SER A 165 -13.21 -18.25 -4.72
N ALA A 166 -13.65 -18.08 -5.97
CA ALA A 166 -13.83 -19.18 -6.91
C ALA A 166 -12.54 -19.98 -7.11
N GLY A 167 -12.63 -21.30 -6.90
CA GLY A 167 -11.51 -22.23 -7.06
C GLY A 167 -10.49 -22.20 -5.92
N ILE A 168 -10.68 -21.40 -4.86
CA ILE A 168 -9.77 -21.37 -3.71
C ILE A 168 -10.16 -22.47 -2.71
N PRO A 169 -9.30 -23.49 -2.49
CA PRO A 169 -9.57 -24.52 -1.50
C PRO A 169 -9.50 -23.91 -0.09
N ARG A 170 -10.37 -24.40 0.81
CA ARG A 170 -10.40 -23.98 2.22
C ARG A 170 -10.54 -22.47 2.39
N TYR A 171 -11.28 -21.85 1.48
CA TYR A 171 -11.71 -20.48 1.61
C TYR A 171 -12.60 -20.35 2.85
N TYR A 172 -12.13 -19.59 3.83
CA TYR A 172 -12.96 -19.09 4.91
C TYR A 172 -13.29 -17.64 4.59
N LYS A 173 -14.58 -17.33 4.58
CA LYS A 173 -15.06 -15.98 4.32
C LYS A 173 -14.35 -15.01 5.27
N HIS A 174 -13.80 -13.92 4.71
CA HIS A 174 -13.03 -12.86 5.41
C HIS A 174 -11.60 -13.21 5.85
N ASP A 175 -11.12 -14.43 5.63
CA ASP A 175 -9.71 -14.78 5.85
C ASP A 175 -8.85 -14.59 4.58
N TYR A 176 -9.45 -14.69 3.40
CA TYR A 176 -8.83 -14.38 2.10
C TYR A 176 -9.32 -13.02 1.60
N SER A 177 -8.40 -12.07 1.46
CA SER A 177 -8.71 -10.68 1.13
C SER A 177 -7.71 -10.10 0.13
N VAL A 178 -8.04 -8.98 -0.48
CA VAL A 178 -7.08 -8.17 -1.26
C VAL A 178 -6.92 -6.82 -0.59
N THR A 179 -5.75 -6.58 -0.01
CA THR A 179 -5.46 -5.34 0.76
C THR A 179 -4.54 -4.37 0.03
N SER A 180 -3.90 -4.82 -1.04
CA SER A 180 -2.97 -4.04 -1.86
C SER A 180 -3.51 -3.86 -3.28
N PRO A 181 -3.12 -2.77 -3.99
CA PRO A 181 -3.47 -2.61 -5.38
C PRO A 181 -2.97 -3.81 -6.20
N THR A 182 -3.75 -4.18 -7.21
CA THR A 182 -3.34 -5.14 -8.22
C THR A 182 -2.21 -4.58 -9.09
N THR A 183 -1.50 -5.43 -9.81
CA THR A 183 -0.47 -4.98 -10.76
C THR A 183 -0.95 -5.22 -12.17
N VAL A 184 -1.13 -4.15 -12.94
CA VAL A 184 -1.54 -4.22 -14.34
C VAL A 184 -0.29 -4.24 -15.22
N VAL A 185 -0.07 -5.33 -15.96
CA VAL A 185 1.04 -5.48 -16.90
C VAL A 185 0.49 -5.88 -18.26
N GLY A 186 0.66 -4.99 -19.24
CA GLY A 186 0.03 -5.14 -20.54
C GLY A 186 -1.48 -5.28 -20.41
N ASP A 187 -2.00 -6.42 -20.86
CA ASP A 187 -3.44 -6.74 -20.82
C ASP A 187 -3.84 -7.63 -19.64
N LEU A 188 -2.96 -7.78 -18.64
CA LEU A 188 -3.23 -8.59 -17.45
C LEU A 188 -3.37 -7.73 -16.20
N VAL A 189 -4.38 -8.01 -15.40
CA VAL A 189 -4.47 -7.58 -14.00
C VAL A 189 -4.05 -8.74 -13.09
N ILE A 190 -2.92 -8.56 -12.40
CA ILE A 190 -2.32 -9.56 -11.52
C ILE A 190 -2.73 -9.26 -10.09
N VAL A 191 -3.28 -10.27 -9.41
CA VAL A 191 -3.90 -10.17 -8.09
C VAL A 191 -3.22 -11.15 -7.15
N GLY A 192 -2.64 -10.60 -6.08
CA GLY A 192 -2.13 -11.38 -4.95
C GLY A 192 -3.22 -11.66 -3.92
N SER A 193 -2.82 -11.94 -2.68
CA SER A 193 -3.75 -12.21 -1.58
C SER A 193 -3.18 -11.84 -0.23
N ALA A 194 -4.05 -11.43 0.68
CA ALA A 194 -3.81 -11.33 2.09
C ALA A 194 -4.62 -12.43 2.77
N VAL A 195 -3.90 -13.48 3.18
CA VAL A 195 -4.42 -14.58 4.00
C VAL A 195 -3.95 -14.36 5.43
N GLY A 196 -4.78 -14.67 6.42
CA GLY A 196 -4.42 -14.62 7.85
C GLY A 196 -3.37 -15.66 8.26
N ASP A 197 -2.20 -15.65 7.62
CA ASP A 197 -1.09 -16.61 7.74
C ASP A 197 -0.48 -16.70 9.15
N ASN A 198 -0.72 -15.69 9.99
CA ASN A 198 -0.37 -15.68 11.41
C ASN A 198 -1.44 -16.30 12.33
N GLY A 199 -2.50 -16.89 11.78
CA GLY A 199 -3.69 -17.31 12.53
C GLY A 199 -3.86 -18.82 12.72
N ALA A 200 -3.46 -19.62 11.73
CA ALA A 200 -3.64 -21.08 11.72
C ALA A 200 -2.65 -21.76 10.77
N ALA A 201 -2.49 -23.08 10.92
CA ALA A 201 -1.69 -23.90 10.00
C ALA A 201 -2.51 -24.47 8.83
N ASP A 202 -3.85 -24.44 8.94
CA ASP A 202 -4.81 -24.91 7.94
C ASP A 202 -5.50 -23.70 7.29
N LEU A 203 -4.97 -23.21 6.17
CA LEU A 203 -5.34 -21.93 5.56
C LEU A 203 -5.49 -22.06 4.04
N ALA A 204 -6.19 -21.10 3.45
CA ALA A 204 -6.22 -20.94 2.00
C ALA A 204 -4.81 -20.67 1.43
N PRO A 205 -4.49 -21.16 0.23
CA PRO A 205 -3.25 -20.83 -0.45
C PRO A 205 -3.17 -19.34 -0.79
N GLY A 206 -1.97 -18.77 -0.66
CA GLY A 206 -1.67 -17.40 -1.06
C GLY A 206 -1.49 -17.23 -2.56
N VAL A 207 -2.39 -17.83 -3.36
CA VAL A 207 -2.27 -17.86 -4.82
C VAL A 207 -2.20 -16.45 -5.41
N VAL A 208 -1.41 -16.33 -6.47
CA VAL A 208 -1.40 -15.18 -7.37
C VAL A 208 -2.10 -15.57 -8.64
N ARG A 209 -3.00 -14.73 -9.14
CA ARG A 209 -3.76 -14.97 -10.37
C ARG A 209 -3.66 -13.77 -11.29
N ALA A 210 -3.63 -14.01 -12.59
CA ALA A 210 -3.78 -12.98 -13.59
C ALA A 210 -5.07 -13.17 -14.37
N PHE A 211 -5.79 -12.07 -14.57
CA PHE A 211 -7.00 -12.02 -15.37
C PHE A 211 -6.79 -11.07 -16.54
N ASP A 212 -7.48 -11.30 -17.66
CA ASP A 212 -7.52 -10.32 -18.75
C ASP A 212 -8.25 -9.05 -18.27
N VAL A 213 -7.65 -7.89 -18.52
CA VAL A 213 -8.18 -6.58 -18.09
C VAL A 213 -9.53 -6.21 -18.70
N ARG A 214 -9.91 -6.82 -19.84
CA ARG A 214 -11.11 -6.50 -20.60
C ARG A 214 -12.31 -7.33 -20.14
N ASP A 215 -12.15 -8.65 -20.05
CA ASP A 215 -13.26 -9.55 -19.77
C ASP A 215 -13.18 -10.24 -18.40
N GLY A 216 -12.07 -10.10 -17.67
CA GLY A 216 -11.89 -10.74 -16.37
C GLY A 216 -11.66 -12.25 -16.44
N SER A 217 -11.40 -12.81 -17.62
CA SER A 217 -11.09 -14.22 -17.78
C SER A 217 -9.75 -14.58 -17.10
N LEU A 218 -9.70 -15.72 -16.42
CA LEU A 218 -8.48 -16.20 -15.76
C LEU A 218 -7.48 -16.66 -16.82
N VAL A 219 -6.30 -16.03 -16.86
CA VAL A 219 -5.22 -16.35 -17.80
C VAL A 219 -4.23 -17.33 -17.19
N TRP A 220 -3.80 -17.09 -15.95
CA TRP A 220 -2.94 -18.02 -15.21
C TRP A 220 -3.12 -17.89 -13.70
N ALA A 221 -2.74 -18.95 -12.99
CA ALA A 221 -2.69 -19.00 -11.53
C ALA A 221 -1.35 -19.62 -11.09
N TRP A 222 -0.78 -19.11 -10.02
CA TRP A 222 0.44 -19.61 -9.40
C TRP A 222 0.21 -19.79 -7.89
N ASP A 223 0.39 -21.02 -7.41
CA ASP A 223 0.39 -21.33 -5.98
C ASP A 223 1.86 -21.38 -5.49
N PRO A 224 2.27 -20.54 -4.53
CA PRO A 224 3.60 -20.58 -3.94
C PRO A 224 3.87 -21.88 -3.15
N VAL A 225 2.84 -22.61 -2.74
CA VAL A 225 2.96 -23.82 -1.93
C VAL A 225 3.00 -25.06 -2.84
N PRO A 226 4.02 -25.94 -2.74
CA PRO A 226 4.06 -27.18 -3.49
C PRO A 226 2.85 -28.08 -3.19
N ARG A 227 2.08 -28.44 -4.23
CA ARG A 227 0.86 -29.28 -4.11
C ARG A 227 1.00 -30.71 -4.63
N SER A 228 2.05 -30.98 -5.38
CA SER A 228 2.25 -32.23 -6.11
C SER A 228 3.70 -32.72 -6.00
N GLU A 229 3.90 -34.02 -6.21
CA GLU A 229 5.23 -34.65 -6.09
C GLU A 229 6.21 -34.23 -7.19
N ASP A 230 5.70 -33.76 -8.33
CA ASP A 230 6.47 -33.22 -9.45
C ASP A 230 6.82 -31.73 -9.29
N HIS A 231 6.36 -31.07 -8.23
CA HIS A 231 6.71 -29.68 -7.97
C HIS A 231 8.22 -29.54 -7.65
N PRO A 232 8.96 -28.57 -8.21
CA PRO A 232 10.41 -28.42 -7.99
C PRO A 232 10.83 -28.27 -6.52
N GLY A 233 9.92 -27.78 -5.68
CA GLY A 233 10.08 -27.66 -4.22
C GLY A 233 9.48 -28.80 -3.39
N ALA A 234 9.05 -29.91 -4.00
CA ALA A 234 8.32 -30.98 -3.29
C ALA A 234 9.13 -31.60 -2.14
N ASP A 235 10.45 -31.76 -2.32
CA ASP A 235 11.34 -32.36 -1.30
C ASP A 235 11.38 -31.56 0.02
N SER A 236 11.33 -30.22 -0.06
CA SER A 236 11.31 -29.37 1.14
C SER A 236 9.97 -29.41 1.88
N TRP A 237 8.93 -29.97 1.26
CA TRP A 237 7.58 -30.14 1.80
C TRP A 237 7.21 -31.61 2.04
N ALA A 238 8.15 -32.55 1.85
CA ALA A 238 7.89 -33.99 1.94
C ALA A 238 7.35 -34.48 3.30
N LYS A 239 7.48 -33.68 4.37
CA LYS A 239 6.95 -33.96 5.72
C LYS A 239 5.61 -33.26 6.01
N VAL A 240 5.19 -32.32 5.17
CA VAL A 240 3.98 -31.51 5.28
C VAL A 240 3.14 -31.76 4.02
N ARG A 241 2.75 -33.04 3.83
CA ARG A 241 2.05 -33.52 2.61
C ARG A 241 0.53 -33.48 2.73
N ASP A 242 0.00 -32.84 3.77
CA ASP A 242 -1.43 -32.93 4.09
C ASP A 242 -2.31 -32.02 3.23
N ASN A 243 -1.72 -31.23 2.30
CA ASN A 243 -2.41 -30.21 1.50
C ASN A 243 -3.27 -29.26 2.35
N ARG A 244 -2.94 -29.11 3.64
CA ARG A 244 -3.64 -28.22 4.59
C ARG A 244 -2.93 -26.89 4.73
N THR A 245 -1.61 -26.88 4.59
CA THR A 245 -0.84 -25.65 4.73
C THR A 245 -1.11 -24.68 3.59
N GLY A 246 -1.51 -23.46 3.97
CA GLY A 246 -1.74 -22.31 3.10
C GLY A 246 -0.81 -21.14 3.43
N GLY A 247 -1.21 -19.93 3.07
CA GLY A 247 -0.38 -18.72 3.24
C GLY A 247 0.66 -18.58 2.13
N ALA A 248 1.89 -18.18 2.48
CA ALA A 248 2.94 -17.76 1.53
C ALA A 248 2.46 -16.64 0.58
N ASN A 249 1.59 -15.79 1.09
CA ASN A 249 0.75 -14.93 0.27
C ASN A 249 1.47 -13.67 -0.20
N VAL A 250 1.10 -13.19 -1.38
CA VAL A 250 1.60 -11.95 -1.95
C VAL A 250 0.64 -10.82 -1.57
N TRP A 251 0.71 -10.40 -0.31
CA TRP A 251 -0.13 -9.31 0.20
C TRP A 251 0.48 -7.94 -0.05
N SER A 252 1.79 -7.86 -0.27
CA SER A 252 2.50 -6.61 -0.50
C SER A 252 2.37 -6.19 -1.98
N VAL A 253 2.94 -5.04 -2.32
CA VAL A 253 2.88 -4.49 -3.67
C VAL A 253 3.88 -5.23 -4.57
N MET A 254 3.41 -5.71 -5.71
CA MET A 254 4.26 -6.37 -6.73
C MET A 254 4.87 -5.32 -7.66
N SER A 255 6.07 -5.61 -8.19
CA SER A 255 6.69 -4.82 -9.26
C SER A 255 6.80 -5.65 -10.53
N ALA A 256 7.01 -5.00 -11.67
CA ALA A 256 7.14 -5.65 -12.96
C ALA A 256 8.19 -4.98 -13.85
N ASP A 257 8.81 -5.78 -14.71
CA ASP A 257 9.70 -5.34 -15.79
C ASP A 257 9.15 -5.90 -17.11
N PRO A 258 8.26 -5.16 -17.79
CA PRO A 258 7.67 -5.59 -19.05
C PRO A 258 8.70 -5.79 -20.17
N ALA A 259 9.83 -5.07 -20.12
CA ALA A 259 10.89 -5.21 -21.13
C ALA A 259 11.59 -6.57 -21.05
N ARG A 260 11.52 -7.22 -19.88
CA ARG A 260 12.09 -8.56 -19.63
C ARG A 260 11.02 -9.66 -19.49
N ASP A 261 9.74 -9.34 -19.68
CA ASP A 261 8.63 -10.29 -19.48
C ASP A 261 8.57 -10.81 -18.03
N LEU A 262 8.87 -9.96 -17.04
CA LEU A 262 8.97 -10.35 -15.62
C LEU A 262 7.96 -9.63 -14.71
N VAL A 263 7.44 -10.38 -13.74
CA VAL A 263 6.73 -9.86 -12.55
C VAL A 263 7.42 -10.37 -11.29
N PHE A 264 7.63 -9.49 -10.32
CA PHE A 264 8.27 -9.80 -9.04
C PHE A 264 7.21 -9.88 -7.95
N LEU A 265 7.09 -11.07 -7.38
CA LEU A 265 6.07 -11.41 -6.40
C LEU A 265 6.70 -11.47 -5.01
N PRO A 266 6.52 -10.45 -4.15
CA PRO A 266 6.97 -10.54 -2.77
C PRO A 266 6.02 -11.45 -2.00
N THR A 267 6.34 -12.74 -2.00
CA THR A 267 5.80 -13.67 -0.99
C THR A 267 6.19 -13.15 0.40
N THR A 268 5.46 -13.55 1.42
CA THR A 268 5.59 -12.98 2.77
C THR A 268 7.04 -12.68 3.20
N TRP A 269 7.15 -11.42 3.66
CA TRP A 269 8.26 -10.48 3.85
C TRP A 269 8.86 -9.80 2.60
N GLY A 270 8.58 -8.49 2.44
CA GLY A 270 9.24 -7.55 1.52
C GLY A 270 8.72 -6.11 1.72
N SER A 271 9.40 -5.01 1.38
CA SER A 271 10.74 -4.73 0.84
C SER A 271 10.95 -3.17 0.80
N MET A 272 11.98 -2.72 0.06
CA MET A 272 12.67 -1.41 -0.13
C MET A 272 12.15 -0.54 -1.31
N ALA A 273 12.60 0.72 -1.44
CA ALA A 273 12.39 1.65 -2.57
C ALA A 273 13.72 1.94 -3.34
N PHE A 274 13.69 2.41 -4.59
CA PHE A 274 14.87 2.49 -5.49
C PHE A 274 14.85 3.69 -6.44
N ASP A 275 15.97 4.41 -6.58
CA ASP A 275 16.19 5.45 -7.60
C ASP A 275 17.05 4.90 -8.75
N HIS A 276 16.51 4.89 -9.98
CA HIS A 276 17.18 4.39 -11.18
C HIS A 276 18.34 5.27 -11.66
N GLY A 277 18.25 6.59 -11.49
CA GLY A 277 19.24 7.52 -12.00
C GLY A 277 20.51 7.51 -11.16
N SER A 278 20.36 7.69 -9.85
CA SER A 278 21.47 7.67 -8.89
C SER A 278 21.85 6.27 -8.41
N ARG A 279 21.04 5.25 -8.72
CA ARG A 279 21.24 3.85 -8.30
C ARG A 279 21.26 3.70 -6.78
N ILE A 280 20.36 4.40 -6.09
CA ILE A 280 20.26 4.40 -4.61
C ILE A 280 19.02 3.65 -4.13
N GLY A 281 19.19 2.82 -3.09
CA GLY A 281 18.11 2.10 -2.42
C GLY A 281 17.75 2.73 -1.07
N TYR A 282 16.46 2.83 -0.77
CA TYR A 282 15.94 3.40 0.47
C TYR A 282 15.01 2.41 1.18
N LEU A 283 15.34 2.05 2.42
CA LEU A 283 14.54 1.15 3.25
C LEU A 283 14.29 1.76 4.63
N GLY A 284 13.07 1.58 5.12
CA GLY A 284 12.75 1.88 6.50
C GLY A 284 13.20 0.74 7.40
N VAL A 285 14.18 0.99 8.27
CA VAL A 285 14.63 0.02 9.28
C VAL A 285 14.10 0.44 10.64
N ALA A 286 13.30 -0.42 11.26
CA ALA A 286 12.82 -0.24 12.62
C ALA A 286 13.51 -1.25 13.55
N ARG A 287 14.19 -0.76 14.60
CA ARG A 287 14.80 -1.59 15.65
C ARG A 287 14.01 -1.42 16.94
N LEU A 288 12.84 -2.06 17.01
CA LEU A 288 11.92 -1.93 18.14
C LEU A 288 12.01 -3.15 19.09
N PRO A 289 12.24 -2.94 20.39
CA PRO A 289 12.20 -4.03 21.36
C PRO A 289 10.75 -4.50 21.54
N THR A 290 10.51 -5.80 21.35
CA THR A 290 9.18 -6.41 21.51
C THR A 290 9.15 -7.36 22.69
N LEU A 291 8.11 -7.26 23.51
CA LEU A 291 7.79 -8.28 24.51
C LEU A 291 6.94 -9.36 23.85
N VAL A 292 7.41 -10.61 23.92
CA VAL A 292 6.65 -11.80 23.49
C VAL A 292 6.34 -12.65 24.72
N LYS A 293 5.07 -13.00 24.91
CA LYS A 293 4.62 -13.89 25.98
C LYS A 293 3.96 -15.12 25.38
N LEU A 294 4.44 -16.31 25.75
CA LEU A 294 3.74 -17.56 25.51
C LEU A 294 2.62 -17.70 26.55
N ILE A 295 1.41 -17.95 26.08
CA ILE A 295 0.20 -18.08 26.89
C ILE A 295 -0.24 -19.54 26.81
N PRO A 296 -0.36 -20.26 27.94
CA PRO A 296 -0.86 -21.63 27.93
C PRO A 296 -2.18 -21.77 27.15
N ARG A 297 -2.30 -22.84 26.36
CA ARG A 297 -3.41 -23.05 25.41
C ARG A 297 -4.79 -22.84 26.03
N GLU A 298 -4.99 -23.35 27.24
CA GLU A 298 -6.25 -23.28 27.97
C GLU A 298 -6.63 -21.84 28.37
N GLN A 299 -5.65 -20.94 28.44
CA GLN A 299 -5.83 -19.53 28.80
C GLN A 299 -5.89 -18.62 27.57
N PHE A 300 -5.41 -19.09 26.42
CA PHE A 300 -5.23 -18.27 25.22
C PHE A 300 -6.53 -17.59 24.77
N ARG A 301 -7.67 -18.30 24.71
CA ARG A 301 -8.93 -17.69 24.25
C ARG A 301 -9.41 -16.56 25.15
N ALA A 302 -9.18 -16.64 26.46
CA ALA A 302 -9.51 -15.56 27.38
C ALA A 302 -8.59 -14.36 27.18
N ALA A 303 -7.27 -14.59 27.10
CA ALA A 303 -6.30 -13.52 26.87
C ALA A 303 -6.47 -12.84 25.49
N ALA A 304 -6.72 -13.61 24.44
CA ALA A 304 -6.97 -13.08 23.10
C ALA A 304 -8.25 -12.21 23.04
N ARG A 305 -9.28 -12.54 23.82
CA ARG A 305 -10.48 -11.69 23.97
C ARG A 305 -10.19 -10.40 24.72
N GLU A 306 -9.31 -10.44 25.72
CA GLU A 306 -8.85 -9.22 26.40
C GLU A 306 -8.05 -8.33 25.43
N GLY A 307 -7.28 -8.94 24.51
CA GLY A 307 -6.54 -8.23 23.48
C GLY A 307 -5.38 -7.39 24.04
N ARG A 308 -4.95 -7.69 25.28
CA ARG A 308 -3.92 -6.93 25.99
C ARG A 308 -2.78 -7.79 26.54
N LEU A 309 -1.60 -7.19 26.60
CA LEU A 309 -0.43 -7.71 27.30
C LEU A 309 0.15 -6.58 28.15
N ASN A 310 0.26 -6.80 29.47
CA ASN A 310 0.74 -5.80 30.44
C ASN A 310 0.04 -4.43 30.30
N GLY A 311 -1.29 -4.45 30.18
CA GLY A 311 -2.07 -3.22 30.08
C GLY A 311 -1.87 -2.45 28.78
N LYS A 312 -1.40 -3.07 27.69
CA LYS A 312 -1.32 -2.47 26.35
C LYS A 312 -1.99 -3.36 25.31
N SER A 313 -2.44 -2.77 24.21
CA SER A 313 -2.90 -3.56 23.06
C SER A 313 -1.78 -4.49 22.59
N ALA A 314 -2.14 -5.74 22.32
CA ALA A 314 -1.20 -6.77 21.93
C ALA A 314 -1.79 -7.64 20.82
N GLN A 315 -0.94 -7.99 19.86
CA GLN A 315 -1.31 -8.98 18.85
C GLN A 315 -1.28 -10.36 19.47
N HIS A 316 -2.33 -11.14 19.27
CA HIS A 316 -2.46 -12.50 19.77
C HIS A 316 -2.50 -13.49 18.59
N THR A 317 -1.70 -14.54 18.67
CA THR A 317 -1.64 -15.60 17.68
C THR A 317 -1.88 -16.94 18.36
N ALA A 318 -2.82 -17.71 17.82
CA ALA A 318 -3.27 -18.95 18.44
C ALA A 318 -2.19 -20.02 18.47
N GLN A 319 -1.29 -20.10 17.47
CA GLN A 319 -0.26 -21.14 17.39
C GLN A 319 -0.87 -22.56 17.47
N ASP A 320 -2.02 -22.79 16.81
CA ASP A 320 -2.78 -24.04 16.91
C ASP A 320 -1.93 -25.28 16.60
N GLY A 321 -2.09 -26.33 17.41
CA GLY A 321 -1.21 -27.51 17.39
C GLY A 321 -0.04 -27.46 18.39
N THR A 322 0.17 -26.32 19.06
CA THR A 322 1.18 -26.20 20.14
C THR A 322 0.53 -26.04 21.52
N PRO A 323 1.25 -26.35 22.63
CA PRO A 323 0.75 -26.17 24.00
C PRO A 323 0.50 -24.72 24.41
N TYR A 324 0.85 -23.74 23.57
CA TYR A 324 0.75 -22.32 23.85
C TYR A 324 0.06 -21.58 22.71
N GLY A 325 -0.51 -20.41 22.99
CA GLY A 325 -0.60 -19.32 22.03
C GLY A 325 0.44 -18.25 22.35
N MET A 326 0.49 -17.17 21.58
CA MET A 326 1.44 -16.08 21.76
C MET A 326 0.71 -14.75 21.85
N ALA A 327 1.17 -13.86 22.72
CA ALA A 327 0.89 -12.43 22.64
C ALA A 327 2.19 -11.65 22.43
N ARG A 328 2.17 -10.62 21.58
CA ARG A 328 3.29 -9.68 21.44
C ARG A 328 2.83 -8.23 21.54
N THR A 329 3.65 -7.40 22.17
CA THR A 329 3.48 -5.93 22.23
C THR A 329 4.83 -5.23 22.18
N GLU A 330 4.85 -3.95 21.84
CA GLU A 330 6.07 -3.14 21.84
C GLU A 330 6.48 -2.80 23.29
N LEU A 331 7.78 -2.92 23.59
CA LEU A 331 8.34 -2.53 24.88
C LEU A 331 8.54 -1.01 24.93
N VAL A 332 7.45 -0.29 25.21
CA VAL A 332 7.42 1.18 25.26
C VAL A 332 7.17 1.73 26.67
N HIS A 333 7.59 2.96 26.97
CA HIS A 333 7.19 3.75 28.13
C HIS A 333 6.52 5.04 27.62
N ASN A 334 5.27 5.32 28.02
CA ASN A 334 4.46 6.40 27.45
C ASN A 334 4.42 6.41 25.90
N ASP A 335 4.29 5.23 25.29
CA ASP A 335 4.31 4.96 23.85
C ASP A 335 5.61 5.32 23.10
N LEU A 336 6.69 5.59 23.83
CA LEU A 336 8.04 5.76 23.31
C LEU A 336 8.86 4.50 23.62
N PRO A 337 9.62 3.93 22.67
CA PRO A 337 10.48 2.79 22.94
C PRO A 337 11.54 3.10 24.01
N CYS A 338 11.84 2.10 24.86
CA CYS A 338 12.84 2.23 25.92
C CYS A 338 14.28 2.06 25.39
N LEU A 339 14.66 2.86 24.38
CA LEU A 339 16.01 2.91 23.81
C LEU A 339 16.49 4.37 23.78
N GLU A 340 17.79 4.55 24.04
CA GLU A 340 18.46 5.86 24.18
C GLU A 340 18.70 6.55 22.83
N ASP A 341 18.84 5.78 21.74
CA ASP A 341 19.09 6.27 20.38
C ASP A 341 17.85 6.17 19.47
N ALA A 342 17.87 6.93 18.37
CA ALA A 342 16.78 7.04 17.40
C ALA A 342 16.21 5.66 16.98
N TRP A 343 14.93 5.47 17.25
CA TRP A 343 14.24 4.19 17.06
C TRP A 343 14.13 3.74 15.60
N SER A 344 14.32 4.65 14.66
CA SER A 344 14.36 4.39 13.23
C SER A 344 15.23 5.43 12.51
N THR A 345 15.87 4.98 11.45
CA THR A 345 16.71 5.83 10.59
C THR A 345 16.17 5.85 9.17
N LEU A 346 16.30 7.01 8.52
CA LEU A 346 16.30 7.11 7.06
C LEU A 346 17.73 6.84 6.60
N VAL A 347 17.89 5.90 5.67
CA VAL A 347 19.20 5.43 5.19
C VAL A 347 19.26 5.59 3.68
N ALA A 348 20.35 6.17 3.19
CA ALA A 348 20.71 6.14 1.77
C ALA A 348 21.82 5.10 1.55
N VAL A 349 21.61 4.22 0.57
CA VAL A 349 22.55 3.15 0.21
C VAL A 349 22.91 3.26 -1.27
N ASP A 350 24.20 3.36 -1.57
CA ASP A 350 24.73 3.15 -2.91
C ASP A 350 24.59 1.66 -3.28
N LEU A 351 23.88 1.35 -4.36
CA LEU A 351 23.61 -0.03 -4.75
C LEU A 351 24.63 -0.62 -5.72
N ASP A 352 25.54 0.18 -6.28
CA ASP A 352 26.70 -0.34 -7.01
C ASP A 352 27.75 -0.86 -6.05
N GLU A 353 28.03 -0.08 -5.00
CA GLU A 353 29.05 -0.41 -4.01
C GLU A 353 28.48 -1.18 -2.81
N GLY A 354 27.15 -1.17 -2.62
CA GLY A 354 26.50 -1.76 -1.45
C GLY A 354 26.83 -1.03 -0.15
N LYS A 355 27.09 0.28 -0.21
CA LYS A 355 27.56 1.08 0.93
C LYS A 355 26.52 2.07 1.42
N VAL A 356 26.43 2.23 2.73
CA VAL A 356 25.64 3.31 3.33
C VAL A 356 26.34 4.64 3.07
N LEU A 357 25.64 5.56 2.40
CA LEU A 357 26.11 6.91 2.14
C LEU A 357 25.90 7.80 3.37
N TRP A 358 24.71 7.71 3.96
CA TRP A 358 24.36 8.39 5.21
C TRP A 358 23.19 7.71 5.92
N GLU A 359 23.11 7.94 7.23
CA GLU A 359 21.96 7.60 8.08
C GLU A 359 21.49 8.83 8.85
N ARG A 360 20.17 9.03 8.94
CA ARG A 360 19.57 10.15 9.67
C ARG A 360 18.49 9.67 10.62
N PRO A 361 18.50 10.09 11.89
CA PRO A 361 17.46 9.73 12.84
C PRO A 361 16.14 10.41 12.46
N VAL A 362 15.03 9.64 12.42
CA VAL A 362 13.70 10.16 12.04
C VAL A 362 12.62 9.88 13.09
N GLY A 363 13.03 9.49 14.31
CA GLY A 363 12.11 9.10 15.38
C GLY A 363 11.54 7.69 15.16
N ILE A 364 10.26 7.47 15.46
CA ILE A 364 9.62 6.16 15.24
C ILE A 364 9.04 6.10 13.83
N TYR A 365 9.67 5.31 12.98
CA TYR A 365 9.13 4.93 11.68
C TYR A 365 8.11 3.81 11.86
N ARG A 366 6.95 3.91 11.18
CA ARG A 366 5.88 2.91 11.30
C ARG A 366 5.75 2.04 10.05
N SER A 367 5.27 2.59 8.94
CA SER A 367 5.00 1.84 7.71
C SER A 367 4.79 2.78 6.53
N GLY A 368 4.93 2.28 5.31
CA GLY A 368 4.98 3.10 4.09
C GLY A 368 6.43 3.18 3.60
N GLY A 369 6.80 4.22 2.87
CA GLY A 369 8.19 4.49 2.51
C GLY A 369 8.40 5.90 1.97
N PRO A 370 9.64 6.28 1.67
CA PRO A 370 9.93 7.58 1.09
C PRO A 370 9.51 7.65 -0.38
N MET A 371 9.49 8.87 -0.92
CA MET A 371 9.58 9.14 -2.35
C MET A 371 10.72 10.12 -2.61
N VAL A 372 11.21 10.15 -3.84
CA VAL A 372 12.32 11.01 -4.25
C VAL A 372 11.90 11.85 -5.45
N THR A 373 12.32 13.11 -5.47
CA THR A 373 12.15 14.00 -6.62
C THR A 373 13.45 14.09 -7.42
N GLU A 374 13.37 14.33 -8.72
CA GLU A 374 14.54 14.61 -9.56
C GLU A 374 15.38 15.78 -9.03
N GLY A 375 14.74 16.76 -8.41
CA GLY A 375 15.42 17.88 -7.76
C GLY A 375 16.28 17.48 -6.54
N GLY A 376 16.32 16.20 -6.14
CA GLY A 376 17.16 15.72 -5.05
C GLY A 376 16.54 15.87 -3.67
N VAL A 377 15.21 16.03 -3.59
CA VAL A 377 14.47 16.10 -2.31
C VAL A 377 13.79 14.76 -2.02
N VAL A 378 13.99 14.24 -0.81
CA VAL A 378 13.41 12.99 -0.30
C VAL A 378 12.28 13.31 0.68
N PHE A 379 11.05 12.87 0.38
CA PHE A 379 9.90 13.06 1.27
C PHE A 379 9.63 11.84 2.13
N LEU A 380 9.36 12.06 3.42
CA LEU A 380 9.03 11.03 4.39
C LEU A 380 7.88 11.50 5.30
N PRO A 381 6.68 10.91 5.21
CA PRO A 381 5.55 11.27 6.07
C PRO A 381 5.25 10.26 7.19
N THR A 382 5.94 9.13 7.22
CA THR A 382 5.54 7.92 7.95
C THR A 382 6.11 7.79 9.36
N THR A 383 6.46 8.94 9.96
CA THR A 383 6.94 9.05 11.34
C THR A 383 5.77 9.24 12.30
N SER A 384 5.93 8.80 13.56
CA SER A 384 4.83 8.79 14.55
C SER A 384 4.34 10.17 15.00
N ASP A 385 5.04 11.24 14.66
CA ASP A 385 4.79 12.60 15.12
C ASP A 385 3.84 13.41 14.20
N ARG A 386 3.22 12.74 13.22
CA ARG A 386 2.24 13.32 12.29
C ARG A 386 2.82 14.50 11.50
N LYS A 387 3.97 14.29 10.88
CA LYS A 387 4.57 15.26 9.96
C LYS A 387 4.90 14.63 8.63
N ILE A 388 4.82 15.43 7.58
CA ILE A 388 5.58 15.19 6.35
C ILE A 388 6.88 15.99 6.44
N ARG A 389 8.00 15.34 6.12
CA ARG A 389 9.33 15.93 6.09
C ARG A 389 9.94 15.82 4.71
N ALA A 390 10.76 16.79 4.36
CA ALA A 390 11.62 16.79 3.19
C ALA A 390 13.08 16.80 3.64
N PHE A 391 13.90 15.94 3.04
CA PHE A 391 15.32 15.82 3.31
C PHE A 391 16.13 16.04 2.04
N HIS A 392 17.33 16.58 2.18
CA HIS A 392 18.29 16.69 1.10
C HIS A 392 18.84 15.29 0.74
N GLY A 393 18.76 14.88 -0.52
CA GLY A 393 19.10 13.51 -0.94
C GLY A 393 20.59 13.14 -0.75
N VAL A 394 21.49 14.13 -0.85
CA VAL A 394 22.95 13.88 -0.76
C VAL A 394 23.44 13.73 0.68
N ASP A 395 22.92 14.52 1.61
CA ASP A 395 23.46 14.59 2.98
C ASP A 395 22.41 14.27 4.06
N GLY A 396 21.15 14.05 3.68
CA GLY A 396 20.06 13.71 4.57
C GLY A 396 19.60 14.80 5.53
N ASN A 397 20.05 16.05 5.37
CA ASN A 397 19.59 17.16 6.23
C ASN A 397 18.10 17.44 6.01
N GLU A 398 17.34 17.67 7.09
CA GLU A 398 15.93 18.09 7.00
C GLU A 398 15.88 19.51 6.42
N LEU A 399 15.15 19.69 5.33
CA LEU A 399 15.00 20.97 4.61
C LEU A 399 13.67 21.65 4.94
N TRP A 400 12.62 20.86 5.16
CA TRP A 400 11.27 21.36 5.38
C TRP A 400 10.42 20.32 6.11
N SER A 401 9.44 20.77 6.89
CA SER A 401 8.40 19.89 7.40
C SER A 401 7.07 20.61 7.63
N ALA A 402 5.97 19.86 7.53
CA ALA A 402 4.63 20.33 7.84
C ALA A 402 3.88 19.35 8.75
N ALA A 403 3.09 19.89 9.67
CA ALA A 403 2.22 19.11 10.53
C ALA A 403 1.02 18.56 9.74
N LEU A 404 0.64 17.32 10.06
CA LEU A 404 -0.50 16.62 9.50
C LEU A 404 -1.57 16.40 10.57
N PRO A 405 -2.86 16.39 10.19
CA PRO A 405 -3.96 16.19 11.14
C PRO A 405 -3.97 14.79 11.76
N ALA A 406 -3.39 13.80 11.07
CA ALA A 406 -3.40 12.39 11.45
C ALA A 406 -2.07 11.71 11.06
N GLY A 407 -1.81 10.53 11.64
CA GLY A 407 -0.66 9.70 11.26
C GLY A 407 -0.76 9.17 9.83
N VAL A 408 0.39 8.89 9.22
CA VAL A 408 0.50 8.41 7.84
C VAL A 408 1.10 7.00 7.83
N HIS A 409 0.51 6.14 7.01
CA HIS A 409 0.92 4.75 6.83
C HIS A 409 1.08 4.35 5.36
N SER A 410 0.99 5.34 4.46
CA SER A 410 1.12 5.22 3.02
C SER A 410 2.42 5.86 2.54
N THR A 411 2.82 5.52 1.33
CA THR A 411 3.91 6.22 0.62
C THR A 411 3.35 7.53 0.08
N PRO A 412 4.06 8.67 0.23
CA PRO A 412 3.68 9.89 -0.48
C PRO A 412 3.83 9.68 -1.99
N MET A 413 3.18 10.52 -2.77
CA MET A 413 3.30 10.51 -4.23
C MET A 413 3.50 11.91 -4.76
N GLY A 414 4.15 12.05 -5.91
CA GLY A 414 4.29 13.34 -6.59
C GLY A 414 3.84 13.29 -8.04
N TYR A 415 3.37 14.41 -8.56
CA TYR A 415 2.96 14.53 -9.96
C TYR A 415 3.08 15.96 -10.46
N ARG A 416 3.07 16.12 -11.78
CA ARG A 416 2.95 17.41 -12.44
C ARG A 416 1.58 17.52 -13.10
N HIS A 417 0.90 18.63 -12.91
CA HIS A 417 -0.38 18.88 -13.57
C HIS A 417 -0.45 20.34 -13.98
N ASP A 418 -0.72 20.58 -15.26
CA ASP A 418 -0.71 21.90 -15.88
C ASP A 418 0.53 22.72 -15.51
N GLY A 419 1.71 22.07 -15.57
CA GLY A 419 3.00 22.68 -15.27
C GLY A 419 3.32 22.86 -13.77
N THR A 420 2.39 22.54 -12.87
CA THR A 420 2.57 22.68 -11.41
C THR A 420 2.93 21.35 -10.77
N ASP A 421 3.95 21.36 -9.90
CA ASP A 421 4.38 20.19 -9.14
C ASP A 421 3.62 20.05 -7.82
N TYR A 422 3.16 18.84 -7.54
CA TYR A 422 2.42 18.50 -6.35
C TYR A 422 3.06 17.34 -5.61
N VAL A 423 3.00 17.40 -4.28
CA VAL A 423 3.29 16.29 -3.36
C VAL A 423 2.02 15.96 -2.60
N VAL A 424 1.58 14.71 -2.64
CA VAL A 424 0.35 14.24 -1.99
C VAL A 424 0.64 13.19 -0.96
N VAL A 425 -0.05 13.29 0.18
CA VAL A 425 0.00 12.32 1.26
C VAL A 425 -1.40 11.96 1.72
N THR A 426 -1.61 10.70 2.09
CA THR A 426 -2.85 10.24 2.73
C THR A 426 -2.62 10.02 4.22
N ALA A 427 -3.34 10.77 5.06
CA ALA A 427 -3.23 10.68 6.51
C ALA A 427 -4.44 9.92 7.07
N GLY A 428 -4.28 8.61 7.21
CA GLY A 428 -5.31 7.66 7.69
C GLY A 428 -5.44 7.54 9.21
N GLY A 429 -4.50 8.11 9.97
CA GLY A 429 -4.49 7.98 11.43
C GLY A 429 -3.78 6.72 11.93
N SER A 430 -3.61 6.65 13.25
CA SER A 430 -2.81 5.60 13.90
C SER A 430 -3.65 4.36 14.26
N LEU A 431 -3.06 3.17 14.13
CA LEU A 431 -3.61 1.92 14.66
C LEU A 431 -3.70 1.89 16.20
N ALA A 432 -2.99 2.78 16.90
CA ALA A 432 -2.98 2.83 18.35
C ALA A 432 -4.15 3.66 18.89
N ALA A 433 -4.89 3.10 19.85
CA ALA A 433 -6.04 3.75 20.50
C ALA A 433 -5.69 5.16 21.00
N GLY A 434 -6.57 6.13 20.74
CA GLY A 434 -6.45 7.51 21.24
C GLY A 434 -5.54 8.44 20.43
N ARG A 435 -4.91 7.99 19.33
CA ARG A 435 -3.93 8.80 18.56
C ARG A 435 -4.48 9.47 17.28
N GLY A 436 -5.80 9.63 17.20
CA GLY A 436 -6.50 10.36 16.13
C GLY A 436 -6.80 9.51 14.89
N ARG A 437 -8.07 9.52 14.46
CA ARG A 437 -8.52 8.93 13.20
C ARG A 437 -8.24 9.90 12.05
N GLY A 438 -7.94 9.37 10.86
CA GLY A 438 -7.67 10.18 9.69
C GLY A 438 -8.35 9.66 8.45
N ASP A 439 -8.78 10.58 7.61
CA ASP A 439 -9.42 10.30 6.33
C ASP A 439 -8.99 11.33 5.28
N TYR A 440 -7.79 11.90 5.45
CA TYR A 440 -7.33 13.06 4.70
C TYR A 440 -6.48 12.64 3.51
N VAL A 441 -6.69 13.30 2.38
CA VAL A 441 -5.76 13.40 1.26
C VAL A 441 -5.33 14.86 1.20
N ILE A 442 -4.02 15.12 1.29
CA ILE A 442 -3.48 16.47 1.41
C ILE A 442 -2.45 16.65 0.31
N ALA A 443 -2.61 17.70 -0.49
CA ALA A 443 -1.63 18.09 -1.49
C ALA A 443 -0.87 19.34 -1.06
N PHE A 444 0.41 19.35 -1.40
CA PHE A 444 1.33 20.47 -1.26
C PHE A 444 1.85 20.86 -2.64
N ARG A 445 2.08 22.15 -2.85
CA ARG A 445 2.75 22.69 -4.05
C ARG A 445 3.58 23.90 -3.66
N LEU A 446 4.50 24.31 -4.53
CA LEU A 446 5.25 25.54 -4.32
C LEU A 446 4.30 26.74 -4.44
N GLU A 447 4.40 27.68 -3.50
CA GLU A 447 3.75 28.98 -3.65
C GLU A 447 4.39 29.76 -4.80
N THR A 448 3.55 30.41 -5.60
CA THR A 448 3.98 31.42 -6.56
C THR A 448 4.07 32.77 -5.85
N ASP A 449 5.04 33.61 -6.19
CA ASP A 449 5.31 34.91 -5.53
C ASP A 449 4.10 35.88 -5.48
N ALA A 450 3.01 35.59 -6.21
CA ALA A 450 1.74 36.33 -6.13
C ALA A 450 0.84 35.95 -4.94
N ALA A 451 1.10 34.82 -4.25
CA ALA A 451 0.26 34.33 -3.15
C ALA A 451 0.67 34.89 -1.77
N SER A 452 1.89 35.41 -1.62
CA SER A 452 2.40 35.98 -0.37
C SER A 452 1.73 37.30 0.05
N ASP A 453 0.95 37.92 -0.84
CA ASP A 453 0.21 39.17 -0.56
C ASP A 453 -1.22 38.95 -0.05
N ALA A 454 -1.70 37.70 0.02
CA ALA A 454 -3.11 37.41 0.37
C ALA A 454 -3.34 36.97 1.83
N SER A 455 -2.34 37.06 2.70
CA SER A 455 -2.48 36.75 4.14
C SER A 455 -2.04 37.92 5.03
N LEU A 456 -2.98 38.83 5.30
CA LEU A 456 -3.01 39.68 6.50
C LEU A 456 -4.35 39.50 7.22
#